data_AF-A0A1C6HFT1-F1
#
_entry.id   AF-A0A1C6HFT1-F1
#
_cell.length_a   1.000
_cell.length_b   1.000
_cell.length_c   1.000
_cell.angle_alpha   90.00
_cell.angle_beta   90.00
_cell.angle_gamma   90.00
#
_symmetry.space_group_name_H-M   'P 1'
#
loop_
_entity.id
_entity.type
_entity.pdbx_description
1 polymer ?
#
loop_
_entity_poly.entity_id
_entity_poly.type
_entity_poly.pdbx_seq_one_letter_code
_entity_poly.pdbx_strand_id
1 'polypeptide(L)'
;MTYRIYYARRFFWLEQGIFIPCVNVSSSTLLTRGKTGNPVPKHFWAVLQTDPLKLAYTREEMQELAQQYALKALEEGTHYKSKNRPFEPDEFARWILAGTRSAYTVEQYVSFGNRPLLRDFAAGAPGEDTAVQTTAQLIEEMQRRSGHELLVGFKEDRANVPHKRYRTAN
;
A
#
# COMPACT_ATOMS: atom_id res chain seq x y z
N MET A 1 1.76 20.12 -12.12
CA MET A 1 2.12 19.62 -10.77
C MET A 1 1.51 18.23 -10.60
N THR A 2 2.35 17.25 -10.25
CA THR A 2 1.91 15.86 -10.02
C THR A 2 1.52 15.72 -8.55
N TYR A 3 0.33 15.22 -8.25
CA TYR A 3 -0.08 14.93 -6.87
C TYR A 3 -0.51 13.48 -6.71
N ARG A 4 -0.42 12.98 -5.47
CA ARG A 4 -0.84 11.64 -5.07
C ARG A 4 -1.99 11.73 -4.07
N ILE A 5 -3.04 10.95 -4.31
CA ILE A 5 -4.14 10.77 -3.36
C ILE A 5 -4.03 9.38 -2.75
N TYR A 6 -4.05 9.29 -1.43
CA TYR A 6 -3.97 8.05 -0.64
C TYR A 6 -5.36 7.67 -0.13
N TYR A 7 -5.99 6.68 -0.74
CA TYR A 7 -7.38 6.28 -0.43
C TYR A 7 -7.46 5.27 0.71
N ALA A 8 -6.50 4.36 0.80
CA ALA A 8 -6.51 3.30 1.78
C ALA A 8 -5.09 2.84 2.11
N ARG A 9 -4.94 2.25 3.29
CA ARG A 9 -3.76 1.50 3.72
C ARG A 9 -4.17 0.09 4.12
N ARG A 10 -3.39 -0.91 3.73
CA ARG A 10 -3.63 -2.32 3.97
C ARG A 10 -2.29 -3.01 4.15
N PHE A 11 -1.73 -2.87 5.34
CA PHE A 11 -0.40 -3.38 5.58
C PHE A 11 -0.46 -4.89 5.73
N PHE A 12 0.52 -5.57 5.15
CA PHE A 12 0.72 -7.00 5.39
C PHE A 12 1.59 -7.13 6.63
N TRP A 13 1.16 -7.97 7.57
CA TRP A 13 1.99 -8.41 8.68
C TRP A 13 2.66 -9.72 8.28
N LEU A 14 3.99 -9.72 8.27
CA LEU A 14 4.77 -10.91 7.92
C LEU A 14 4.98 -11.76 9.18
N GLU A 15 6.04 -11.47 9.92
CA GLU A 15 6.37 -12.12 11.18
C GLU A 15 7.03 -11.12 12.13
N GLN A 16 7.01 -11.38 13.44
CA GLN A 16 7.85 -10.70 14.44
C GLN A 16 7.78 -9.15 14.44
N GLY A 17 6.70 -8.57 13.91
CA GLY A 17 6.54 -7.11 13.80
C GLY A 17 7.18 -6.50 12.56
N ILE A 18 7.40 -7.31 11.52
CA ILE A 18 7.77 -6.88 10.17
C ILE A 18 6.51 -6.64 9.34
N PHE A 19 6.48 -5.54 8.61
CA PHE A 19 5.33 -5.07 7.86
C PHE A 19 5.67 -4.73 6.41
N ILE A 20 4.72 -4.93 5.50
CA ILE A 20 4.75 -4.35 4.15
C ILE A 20 3.71 -3.23 4.09
N PRO A 21 4.10 -1.95 4.01
CA PRO A 21 3.19 -0.82 4.11
C PRO A 21 2.45 -0.55 2.79
N CYS A 22 1.56 -1.45 2.39
CA CYS A 22 0.80 -1.31 1.14
C CYS A 22 -0.33 -0.27 1.26
N VAL A 23 -0.45 0.57 0.23
CA VAL A 23 -1.42 1.67 0.12
C VAL A 23 -2.11 1.66 -1.24
N ASN A 24 -3.37 2.07 -1.26
CA ASN A 24 -4.08 2.36 -2.50
C ASN A 24 -3.93 3.83 -2.83
N VAL A 25 -3.39 4.10 -4.01
CA VAL A 25 -3.05 5.46 -4.45
C VAL A 25 -3.58 5.73 -5.85
N SER A 26 -3.80 7.00 -6.14
CA SER A 26 -3.89 7.50 -7.52
C SER A 26 -2.88 8.61 -7.73
N SER A 27 -2.35 8.70 -8.96
CA SER A 27 -1.56 9.84 -9.41
C SER A 27 -2.38 10.69 -10.36
N SER A 28 -2.22 12.01 -10.31
CA SER A 28 -2.81 12.93 -11.29
C SER A 28 -2.27 12.74 -12.71
N THR A 29 -1.14 12.03 -12.87
CA THR A 29 -0.50 11.76 -14.17
C THR A 29 -0.80 10.37 -14.72
N LEU A 30 -1.22 9.43 -13.87
CA LEU A 30 -1.56 8.07 -14.31
C LEU A 30 -3.07 8.01 -14.52
N LEU A 31 -3.51 8.11 -15.77
CA LEU A 31 -4.92 8.09 -16.14
C LEU A 31 -5.27 6.75 -16.77
N THR A 32 -6.51 6.32 -16.56
CA THR A 32 -7.16 5.21 -17.26
C THR A 32 -8.44 5.70 -17.91
N ARG A 33 -9.01 4.95 -18.86
CA ARG A 33 -10.32 5.29 -19.44
C ARG A 33 -11.42 4.90 -18.47
N GLY A 34 -12.25 5.88 -18.10
CA GLY A 34 -13.48 5.66 -17.34
C GLY A 34 -14.57 5.02 -18.19
N LYS A 35 -15.70 4.66 -17.55
CA LYS A 35 -16.84 4.01 -18.20
C LYS A 35 -17.43 4.79 -19.38
N THR A 36 -17.31 6.11 -19.36
CA THR A 36 -17.79 7.02 -20.42
C THR A 36 -16.68 7.41 -21.41
N GLY A 37 -15.52 6.74 -21.37
CA GLY A 37 -14.36 7.05 -22.22
C GLY A 37 -13.49 8.21 -21.72
N ASN A 38 -13.95 8.99 -20.74
CA ASN A 38 -13.19 10.11 -20.17
C ASN A 38 -11.96 9.62 -19.40
N PRO A 39 -10.81 10.32 -19.46
CA PRO A 39 -9.67 10.03 -18.61
C PRO A 39 -10.03 10.21 -17.13
N VAL A 40 -9.79 9.18 -16.32
CA VAL A 40 -9.95 9.20 -14.86
C VAL A 40 -8.63 8.80 -14.20
N PRO A 41 -8.29 9.33 -13.02
CA PRO A 41 -7.12 8.88 -12.28
C PRO A 41 -7.14 7.35 -12.07
N LYS A 42 -6.03 6.69 -12.42
CA LYS A 42 -5.84 5.26 -12.21
C LYS A 42 -5.59 5.02 -10.73
N HIS A 43 -6.38 4.13 -10.14
CA HIS A 43 -6.15 3.59 -8.82
C HIS A 43 -5.23 2.37 -8.93
N PHE A 44 -4.29 2.24 -8.01
CA PHE A 44 -3.44 1.06 -7.91
C PHE A 44 -2.91 0.89 -6.49
N TRP A 45 -2.55 -0.33 -6.14
CA TRP A 45 -1.82 -0.63 -4.91
C TRP A 45 -0.34 -0.38 -5.11
N ALA A 46 0.33 0.12 -4.09
CA ALA A 46 1.77 0.32 -4.07
C ALA A 46 2.30 0.14 -2.64
N VAL A 47 3.56 -0.24 -2.50
CA VAL A 47 4.24 -0.24 -1.20
C VAL A 47 4.77 1.16 -0.92
N LEU A 48 4.53 1.69 0.28
CA LEU A 48 5.23 2.90 0.73
C LEU A 48 6.70 2.54 0.94
N GLN A 49 7.56 3.07 0.08
CA GLN A 49 8.99 2.80 0.12
C GLN A 49 9.78 4.02 -0.31
N THR A 50 11.02 4.11 0.18
CA THR A 50 12.02 5.09 -0.29
C THR A 50 13.06 4.44 -1.18
N ASP A 51 13.36 3.16 -0.95
CA ASP A 51 14.12 2.29 -1.82
C ASP A 51 13.17 1.35 -2.59
N PRO A 52 13.16 1.36 -3.93
CA PRO A 52 12.33 0.47 -4.74
C PRO A 52 12.48 -1.03 -4.45
N LEU A 53 13.62 -1.46 -3.89
CA LEU A 53 13.91 -2.85 -3.57
C LEU A 53 13.50 -3.23 -2.13
N LYS A 54 13.20 -2.26 -1.27
CA LYS A 54 12.85 -2.49 0.13
C LYS A 54 11.33 -2.51 0.33
N LEU A 55 10.78 -3.71 0.44
CA LEU A 55 9.34 -3.92 0.65
C LEU A 55 8.91 -4.09 2.10
N ALA A 56 9.79 -4.64 2.96
CA ALA A 56 9.48 -5.03 4.32
C ALA A 56 10.23 -4.16 5.34
N TYR A 57 9.54 -3.80 6.43
CA TYR A 57 10.00 -2.83 7.40
C TYR A 57 9.71 -3.30 8.83
N THR A 58 10.66 -3.16 9.74
CA THR A 58 10.42 -3.31 11.18
C THR A 58 9.56 -2.17 11.72
N ARG A 59 9.16 -2.24 13.01
CA ARG A 59 8.40 -1.17 13.65
C ARG A 59 9.19 0.15 13.70
N GLU A 60 10.48 0.08 13.94
CA GLU A 60 11.40 1.21 14.02
C GLU A 60 11.56 1.84 12.63
N GLU A 61 11.80 1.01 11.61
CA GLU A 61 11.90 1.48 10.23
C GLU A 61 10.58 2.07 9.72
N MET A 62 9.44 1.56 10.19
CA MET A 62 8.13 2.15 9.92
C MET A 62 7.96 3.55 10.54
N GLN A 63 8.61 3.85 11.68
CA GLN A 63 8.64 5.20 12.25
C GLN A 63 9.46 6.16 11.40
N GLU A 64 10.64 5.72 10.98
CA GLU A 64 11.50 6.50 10.09
C GLU A 64 10.81 6.76 8.74
N LEU A 65 10.23 5.73 8.13
CA LEU A 65 9.47 5.83 6.89
C LEU A 65 8.31 6.83 7.02
N ALA A 66 7.57 6.78 8.14
CA ALA A 66 6.46 7.70 8.40
C ALA A 66 6.92 9.16 8.50
N GLN A 67 8.07 9.41 9.15
CA GLN A 67 8.65 10.76 9.26
C GLN A 67 9.11 11.28 7.90
N GLN A 68 9.81 10.45 7.11
CA GLN A 68 10.28 10.82 5.77
C GLN A 68 9.11 11.20 4.85
N TYR A 69 8.04 10.41 4.85
CA TYR A 69 6.84 10.71 4.06
C TYR A 69 6.09 11.96 4.55
N ALA A 70 6.08 12.23 5.87
CA ALA A 70 5.48 13.45 6.41
C ALA A 70 6.27 14.70 6.03
N LEU A 71 7.60 14.64 6.09
CA LEU A 71 8.47 15.72 5.63
C LEU A 71 8.27 15.98 4.13
N LYS A 72 8.28 14.91 3.31
CA LYS A 72 8.01 15.00 1.88
C LYS A 72 6.64 15.60 1.57
N ALA A 73 5.61 15.22 2.32
CA ALA A 73 4.28 15.77 2.16
C ALA A 73 4.23 17.27 2.48
N LEU A 74 4.96 17.72 3.51
CA LEU A 74 5.07 19.13 3.90
C LEU A 74 5.84 19.96 2.87
N GLU A 75 6.98 19.44 2.38
CA GLU A 75 7.86 20.13 1.44
C GLU A 75 7.26 20.22 0.03
N GLU A 76 6.68 19.12 -0.46
CA GLU A 76 6.17 19.07 -1.83
C GLU A 76 4.73 19.59 -1.94
N GLY A 77 3.93 19.50 -0.86
CA GLY A 77 2.49 19.81 -0.90
C GLY A 77 1.70 18.90 -1.86
N THR A 78 2.21 17.72 -2.21
CA THR A 78 1.66 16.83 -3.24
C THR A 78 0.88 15.63 -2.69
N HIS A 79 0.74 15.49 -1.37
CA HIS A 79 0.18 14.31 -0.72
C HIS A 79 -1.19 14.59 -0.11
N TYR A 80 -2.21 13.88 -0.60
CA TYR A 80 -3.62 14.20 -0.31
C TYR A 80 -4.39 12.99 0.21
N LYS A 81 -5.36 13.24 1.09
CA LYS A 81 -6.38 12.25 1.52
C LYS A 81 -7.55 12.17 0.53
N SER A 82 -7.81 13.27 -0.16
CA SER A 82 -8.80 13.38 -1.23
C SER A 82 -8.44 14.55 -2.14
N LYS A 83 -9.10 14.68 -3.30
CA LYS A 83 -8.77 15.66 -4.35
C LYS A 83 -8.47 17.08 -3.87
N ASN A 84 -9.16 17.54 -2.82
CA ASN A 84 -9.03 18.90 -2.30
C ASN A 84 -8.62 18.94 -0.82
N ARG A 85 -8.12 17.83 -0.25
CA ARG A 85 -7.77 17.76 1.17
C ARG A 85 -6.36 17.21 1.37
N PRO A 86 -5.35 18.07 1.57
CA PRO A 86 -4.01 17.63 1.90
C PRO A 86 -3.97 16.95 3.27
N PHE A 87 -2.91 16.19 3.54
CA PHE A 87 -2.58 15.82 4.90
C PHE A 87 -2.10 17.05 5.68
N GLU A 88 -2.60 17.20 6.90
CA GLU A 88 -2.09 18.19 7.85
C GLU A 88 -0.70 17.77 8.36
N PRO A 89 0.08 18.70 8.94
CA PRO A 89 1.31 18.36 9.64
C PRO A 89 1.10 17.18 10.62
N ASP A 90 2.03 16.23 10.59
CA ASP A 90 2.02 14.97 11.37
C ASP A 90 0.85 14.00 11.12
N GLU A 91 -0.18 14.41 10.38
CA GLU A 91 -1.32 13.54 10.10
C GLU A 91 -0.91 12.38 9.21
N PHE A 92 -0.05 12.63 8.22
CA PHE A 92 0.38 11.57 7.31
C PHE A 92 1.25 10.54 8.03
N ALA A 93 2.19 10.98 8.87
CA ALA A 93 2.99 10.09 9.71
C ALA A 93 2.10 9.24 10.62
N ARG A 94 1.15 9.86 11.34
CA ARG A 94 0.18 9.14 12.18
C ARG A 94 -0.67 8.17 11.38
N TRP A 95 -1.07 8.54 10.17
CA TRP A 95 -1.86 7.70 9.27
C TRP A 95 -1.07 6.45 8.83
N ILE A 96 0.21 6.59 8.51
CA ILE A 96 1.12 5.47 8.18
C ILE A 96 1.28 4.56 9.41
N LEU A 97 1.65 5.12 10.56
CA LEU A 97 1.88 4.35 11.79
C LEU A 97 0.64 3.61 12.27
N ALA A 98 -0.55 4.23 12.14
CA ALA A 98 -1.81 3.57 12.45
C ALA A 98 -2.08 2.34 11.58
N GLY A 99 -1.44 2.23 10.40
CA GLY A 99 -1.48 1.04 9.55
C GLY A 99 -0.87 -0.19 10.21
N THR A 100 0.18 -0.04 11.03
CA THR A 100 0.82 -1.16 11.75
C THR A 100 -0.14 -1.82 12.75
N ARG A 101 -1.07 -1.04 13.33
CA ARG A 101 -2.10 -1.53 14.27
C ARG A 101 -3.28 -2.24 13.60
N SER A 102 -3.37 -2.14 12.28
CA SER A 102 -4.41 -2.75 11.46
C SER A 102 -3.80 -3.58 10.33
N ALA A 103 -2.57 -4.05 10.52
CA ALA A 103 -1.92 -4.97 9.61
C ALA A 103 -2.51 -6.36 9.80
N TYR A 104 -2.62 -7.11 8.69
CA TYR A 104 -3.14 -8.47 8.68
C TYR A 104 -2.18 -9.35 7.87
N THR A 105 -2.17 -10.64 8.17
CA THR A 105 -1.43 -11.62 7.36
C THR A 105 -2.11 -11.80 5.99
N VAL A 106 -1.41 -12.44 5.05
CA VAL A 106 -2.00 -12.77 3.74
C VAL A 106 -3.24 -13.66 3.91
N GLU A 107 -3.16 -14.67 4.76
CA GLU A 107 -4.25 -15.62 5.04
C GLU A 107 -5.49 -14.91 5.58
N GLN A 108 -5.30 -13.93 6.48
CA GLN A 108 -6.38 -13.11 6.99
C GLN A 108 -7.03 -12.29 5.88
N TYR A 109 -6.25 -11.62 5.03
CA TYR A 109 -6.79 -10.91 3.87
C TYR A 109 -7.55 -11.85 2.91
N VAL A 110 -7.03 -13.04 2.66
CA VAL A 110 -7.70 -14.07 1.85
C VAL A 110 -9.04 -14.47 2.49
N SER A 111 -9.07 -14.68 3.81
CA SER A 111 -10.31 -14.97 4.55
C SER A 111 -11.35 -13.84 4.47
N PHE A 112 -10.90 -12.60 4.26
CA PHE A 112 -11.78 -11.45 4.01
C PHE A 112 -12.24 -11.35 2.55
N GLY A 113 -11.89 -12.33 1.71
CA GLY A 113 -12.24 -12.40 0.30
C GLY A 113 -11.36 -11.53 -0.61
N ASN A 114 -10.16 -11.15 -0.17
CA ASN A 114 -9.20 -10.44 -1.03
C ASN A 114 -8.34 -11.40 -1.82
N ARG A 115 -7.74 -10.91 -2.91
CA ARG A 115 -6.71 -11.64 -3.66
C ARG A 115 -5.38 -10.88 -3.62
N PRO A 116 -4.56 -11.12 -2.58
CA PRO A 116 -3.20 -10.59 -2.53
C PRO A 116 -2.37 -11.06 -3.72
N LEU A 117 -1.52 -10.18 -4.24
CA LEU A 117 -0.61 -10.49 -5.33
C LEU A 117 0.75 -9.83 -5.14
N LEU A 118 1.75 -10.47 -5.72
CA LEU A 118 3.07 -9.93 -5.98
C LEU A 118 3.20 -9.68 -7.48
N ARG A 119 3.53 -8.46 -7.87
CA ARG A 119 3.85 -8.07 -9.25
C ARG A 119 5.35 -7.80 -9.36
N ASP A 120 5.93 -8.29 -10.43
CA ASP A 120 7.34 -8.10 -10.74
C ASP A 120 7.49 -7.14 -11.94
N PHE A 121 8.35 -6.12 -11.80
CA PHE A 121 8.63 -5.14 -12.85
C PHE A 121 10.00 -5.35 -13.52
N ALA A 122 10.66 -6.50 -13.31
CA ALA A 122 11.90 -6.84 -13.98
C ALA A 122 11.82 -6.58 -15.50
N ALA A 123 12.86 -5.91 -16.00
CA ALA A 123 12.87 -5.15 -17.24
C ALA A 123 12.19 -5.83 -18.45
N GLY A 124 11.01 -5.32 -18.83
CA GLY A 124 10.48 -5.41 -20.19
C GLY A 124 9.36 -6.44 -20.45
N ALA A 125 9.05 -7.34 -19.51
CA ALA A 125 7.87 -8.20 -19.63
C ALA A 125 6.68 -7.59 -18.88
N PRO A 126 5.43 -7.71 -19.38
CA PRO A 126 4.26 -7.43 -18.57
C PRO A 126 4.31 -8.35 -17.35
N GLY A 127 4.58 -7.78 -16.17
CA GLY A 127 4.82 -8.53 -14.94
C GLY A 127 3.75 -9.59 -14.69
N GLU A 128 4.19 -10.83 -14.50
CA GLU A 128 3.29 -11.91 -14.11
C GLU A 128 2.82 -11.70 -12.66
N ASP A 129 1.58 -11.24 -12.53
CA ASP A 129 0.89 -11.16 -11.23
C ASP A 129 0.85 -12.55 -10.60
N THR A 130 1.58 -12.70 -9.51
CA THR A 130 1.60 -13.95 -8.74
C THR A 130 0.67 -13.81 -7.56
N ALA A 131 -0.47 -14.49 -7.64
CA ALA A 131 -1.41 -14.55 -6.54
C ALA A 131 -0.77 -15.33 -5.38
N VAL A 132 -0.82 -14.75 -4.18
CA VAL A 132 -0.30 -15.37 -2.96
C VAL A 132 -1.45 -15.68 -2.01
N GLN A 133 -1.41 -16.86 -1.40
CA GLN A 133 -2.45 -17.36 -0.49
C GLN A 133 -1.99 -17.34 0.98
N THR A 134 -0.68 -17.41 1.20
CA THR A 134 -0.08 -17.42 2.53
C THR A 134 1.05 -16.40 2.65
N THR A 135 1.34 -16.02 3.88
CA THR A 135 2.41 -15.10 4.22
C THR A 135 3.77 -15.75 3.95
N ALA A 136 3.89 -17.05 4.21
CA ALA A 136 5.07 -17.83 3.84
C ALA A 136 5.32 -17.83 2.33
N GLN A 137 4.28 -18.03 1.51
CA GLN A 137 4.39 -17.97 0.04
C GLN A 137 4.80 -16.57 -0.43
N LEU A 138 4.26 -15.52 0.18
CA LEU A 138 4.66 -14.14 -0.14
C LEU A 138 6.16 -13.91 0.15
N ILE A 139 6.65 -14.36 1.30
CA ILE A 139 8.07 -14.25 1.68
C ILE A 139 8.95 -15.04 0.71
N GLU A 140 8.58 -16.29 0.39
CA GLU A 140 9.30 -17.14 -0.55
C GLU A 140 9.40 -16.50 -1.94
N GLU A 141 8.29 -15.97 -2.46
CA GLU A 141 8.27 -15.30 -3.75
C GLU A 141 9.08 -14.00 -3.77
N MET A 142 9.08 -13.24 -2.67
CA MET A 142 9.95 -12.07 -2.52
C MET A 142 11.43 -12.45 -2.48
N GLN A 143 11.80 -13.52 -1.78
CA GLN A 143 13.18 -14.02 -1.72
C GLN A 143 13.65 -14.55 -3.09
N ARG A 144 12.79 -15.31 -3.77
CA ARG A 144 13.07 -15.87 -5.10
C ARG A 144 13.34 -14.79 -6.15
N ARG A 145 12.72 -13.62 -5.98
CA ARG A 145 12.84 -12.46 -6.89
C ARG A 145 13.64 -11.31 -6.24
N SER A 146 14.51 -11.64 -5.28
CA SER A 146 15.33 -10.64 -4.61
C SER A 146 16.15 -9.83 -5.61
N GLY A 147 16.15 -8.50 -5.47
CA GLY A 147 16.81 -7.58 -6.40
C GLY A 147 15.94 -7.13 -7.59
N HIS A 148 14.73 -7.66 -7.73
CA HIS A 148 13.74 -7.15 -8.68
C HIS A 148 12.95 -5.99 -8.06
N GLU A 149 12.47 -5.07 -8.89
CA GLU A 149 11.48 -4.09 -8.44
C GLU A 149 10.12 -4.78 -8.35
N LEU A 150 9.65 -4.96 -7.11
CA LEU A 150 8.45 -5.71 -6.81
C LEU A 150 7.36 -4.79 -6.27
N LEU A 151 6.11 -5.21 -6.43
CA LEU A 151 4.94 -4.56 -5.85
C LEU A 151 4.05 -5.58 -5.19
N VAL A 152 3.73 -5.31 -3.93
CA VAL A 152 2.75 -6.09 -3.16
C VAL A 152 1.44 -5.31 -3.11
N GLY A 153 0.33 -6.00 -3.37
CA GLY A 153 -0.98 -5.38 -3.38
C GLY A 153 -2.12 -6.38 -3.49
N PHE A 154 -3.25 -5.90 -3.99
CA PHE A 154 -4.44 -6.72 -4.23
C PHE A 154 -4.86 -6.61 -5.68
N LYS A 155 -5.51 -7.67 -6.19
CA LYS A 155 -6.12 -7.66 -7.52
C LYS A 155 -7.30 -6.67 -7.59
N GLU A 156 -8.02 -6.51 -6.50
CA GLU A 156 -9.15 -5.59 -6.38
C GLU A 156 -8.69 -4.14 -6.24
N ASP A 157 -9.41 -3.17 -6.82
CA ASP A 157 -9.16 -1.74 -6.57
C ASP A 157 -9.35 -1.34 -5.11
N ARG A 158 -10.15 -2.10 -4.35
CA ARG A 158 -10.40 -1.90 -2.92
C ARG A 158 -10.32 -3.23 -2.19
N ALA A 159 -9.56 -3.24 -1.11
CA ALA A 159 -9.41 -4.42 -0.28
C ALA A 159 -10.43 -4.41 0.87
N ASN A 160 -11.13 -5.54 0.99
CA ASN A 160 -12.05 -5.88 2.06
C ASN A 160 -11.30 -6.01 3.38
N VAL A 161 -11.85 -5.38 4.41
CA VAL A 161 -11.44 -5.57 5.80
C VAL A 161 -12.69 -5.64 6.66
N PRO A 162 -12.69 -6.40 7.75
CA PRO A 162 -13.83 -6.42 8.66
C PRO A 162 -14.13 -4.99 9.13
N HIS A 163 -15.40 -4.60 9.06
CA HIS A 163 -15.85 -3.39 9.73
C HIS A 163 -15.63 -3.58 11.23
N LYS A 164 -14.75 -2.76 11.84
CA LYS A 164 -14.70 -2.66 13.29
C LYS A 164 -16.04 -2.10 13.75
N ARG A 165 -16.99 -2.98 14.13
CA ARG A 165 -18.16 -2.56 14.89
C ARG A 165 -17.62 -2.01 16.20
N TYR A 166 -17.72 -0.70 16.40
CA TYR A 166 -17.51 -0.14 17.73
C TYR A 166 -18.53 -0.83 18.63
N ARG A 167 -18.03 -1.63 19.57
CA ARG A 167 -18.84 -2.21 20.63
C ARG A 167 -19.17 -1.01 21.53
N THR A 168 -20.36 -0.42 21.37
CA THR A 168 -20.90 0.48 22.37
C THR A 168 -20.98 -0.33 23.67
N ALA A 169 -20.13 0.02 24.64
CA ALA A 169 -20.27 -0.50 25.99
C ALA A 169 -21.59 0.08 26.53
N ASN A 170 -22.52 -0.81 26.89
CA ASN A 170 -23.66 -0.49 27.76
C ASN A 170 -23.16 -0.26 29.19
#